data_AF-A0A957EQV6-F1
#
_entry.id   AF-A0A957EQV6-F1
#
_cell.length_a   1.000
_cell.length_b   1.000
_cell.length_c   1.000
_cell.angle_alpha   90.00
_cell.angle_beta   90.00
_cell.angle_gamma   90.00
#
_symmetry.space_group_name_H-M   'P 1'
#
loop_
_entity.id
_entity.type
_entity.pdbx_description
1 polymer ?
#
loop_
_entity_poly.entity_id
_entity_poly.type
_entity_poly.pdbx_seq_one_letter_code
_entity_poly.pdbx_strand_id
1 'polypeptide(L)'
;MPWLMGVFLALAFLALLVSLKSWRDVKKSPYFFLRRQAEKRLQSYLTLSVVLFAAAFGVAAYAWRAPTDDAPRMALLSNTKPVRAEVIALVEKVERAAVAETAVSANPVVNISATAENSLFADVVSLPAQFDKFEPTANLNNDTELGTIQFSTKISDNYEAVSPTRLFPEGSFTLYATFAYKAMANGMEWAWVWRHNGEVVDGGNEIWNYGQEGPGYIFFAPEEGFASGDYSLEVWVNGELLTRSTAVMNNAAVAAGN
;
A
#
# COMPACT_ATOMS: atom_id res chain seq x y z
N MET A 1 41.82 -13.61 -7.36
CA MET A 1 40.51 -12.91 -7.36
C MET A 1 40.05 -12.48 -5.95
N PRO A 2 40.86 -11.74 -5.14
CA PRO A 2 40.44 -11.30 -3.80
C PRO A 2 39.48 -10.09 -3.80
N TRP A 3 39.41 -9.33 -4.90
CA TRP A 3 38.58 -8.14 -5.01
C TRP A 3 37.07 -8.44 -5.00
N LEU A 4 36.66 -9.60 -5.56
CA LEU A 4 35.26 -10.02 -5.64
C LEU A 4 34.63 -10.29 -4.26
N MET A 5 35.40 -10.89 -3.34
CA MET A 5 35.00 -11.08 -1.94
C MET A 5 34.79 -9.74 -1.20
N GLY A 6 35.64 -8.74 -1.48
CA GLY A 6 35.53 -7.40 -0.89
C GLY A 6 34.25 -6.67 -1.31
N VAL A 7 33.81 -6.83 -2.56
CA VAL A 7 32.58 -6.21 -3.07
C VAL A 7 31.35 -6.82 -2.39
N PHE A 8 31.30 -8.14 -2.19
CA PHE A 8 30.19 -8.79 -1.50
C PHE A 8 30.13 -8.44 -0.01
N LEU A 9 31.29 -8.32 0.66
CA LEU A 9 31.35 -7.92 2.06
C LEU A 9 30.92 -6.45 2.25
N ALA A 10 31.29 -5.57 1.31
CA ALA A 10 30.84 -4.18 1.31
C ALA A 10 29.33 -4.05 1.10
N LEU A 11 28.74 -4.87 0.21
CA LEU A 11 27.29 -4.90 0.00
C LEU A 11 26.53 -5.47 1.22
N ALA A 12 27.06 -6.51 1.87
CA ALA A 12 26.48 -7.06 3.09
C ALA A 12 26.52 -6.05 4.24
N PHE A 13 27.62 -5.31 4.36
CA PHE A 13 27.75 -4.24 5.35
C PHE A 13 26.80 -3.07 5.05
N LEU A 14 26.65 -2.68 3.79
CA LEU A 14 25.68 -1.67 3.37
C LEU A 14 24.24 -2.08 3.70
N ALA A 15 23.87 -3.34 3.43
CA ALA A 15 22.56 -3.89 3.76
C ALA A 15 22.30 -3.91 5.27
N LEU A 16 23.32 -4.29 6.07
CA LEU A 16 23.25 -4.29 7.53
C LEU A 16 23.07 -2.86 8.08
N LEU A 17 23.77 -1.87 7.51
CA LEU A 17 23.59 -0.47 7.86
C LEU A 17 22.20 0.06 7.50
N VAL A 18 21.67 -0.30 6.34
CA VAL A 18 20.29 0.07 5.93
C VAL A 18 19.26 -0.58 6.87
N SER A 19 19.45 -1.85 7.23
CA SER A 19 18.60 -2.56 8.18
C SER A 19 18.64 -1.92 9.57
N LEU A 20 19.84 -1.62 10.10
CA LEU A 20 20.01 -0.95 11.40
C LEU A 20 19.41 0.46 11.40
N LYS A 21 19.55 1.20 10.30
CA LYS A 21 18.92 2.50 10.13
C LYS A 21 17.40 2.39 10.16
N SER A 22 16.81 1.48 9.38
CA SER A 22 15.36 1.27 9.40
C SER A 22 14.85 0.85 10.78
N TRP A 23 15.64 0.08 11.54
CA TRP A 23 15.28 -0.34 12.89
C TRP A 23 15.35 0.81 13.91
N ARG A 24 16.28 1.75 13.70
CA ARG A 24 16.41 2.94 14.54
C ARG A 24 15.32 3.97 14.26
N ASP A 25 14.88 4.07 13.01
CA ASP A 25 13.75 4.92 12.63
C ASP A 25 12.42 4.33 13.16
N VAL A 26 12.26 3.00 13.17
CA VAL A 26 11.13 2.30 13.80
C VAL A 26 11.10 2.47 15.33
N LYS A 27 12.27 2.52 15.99
CA LYS A 27 12.36 2.76 17.45
C LYS A 27 12.11 4.22 17.84
N LYS A 28 12.03 5.15 16.88
CA LYS A 28 11.78 6.58 17.11
C LYS A 28 10.36 7.03 16.81
N SER A 29 9.46 6.16 16.35
CA SER A 29 8.07 6.52 16.11
C SER A 29 7.16 5.89 17.18
N PRO A 30 6.81 6.62 18.25
CA PRO A 30 6.03 6.04 19.34
C PRO A 30 4.56 5.87 18.96
N TYR A 31 4.07 6.48 17.87
CA TYR A 31 2.63 6.52 17.61
C TYR A 31 2.22 6.14 16.18
N PHE A 32 1.40 5.08 16.20
CA PHE A 32 0.14 4.90 15.48
C PHE A 32 0.07 4.12 14.16
N PHE A 33 1.02 4.18 13.19
CA PHE A 33 0.82 3.42 11.93
C PHE A 33 2.02 2.76 11.23
N LEU A 34 3.19 2.67 11.87
CA LEU A 34 4.35 2.06 11.22
C LEU A 34 4.27 0.54 10.98
N ARG A 35 3.14 -0.13 11.24
CA ARG A 35 2.99 -1.58 10.99
C ARG A 35 2.43 -1.91 9.61
N ARG A 36 1.37 -1.24 9.14
CA ARG A 36 0.70 -1.62 7.88
C ARG A 36 1.47 -1.26 6.60
N GLN A 37 2.27 -0.19 6.59
CA GLN A 37 3.09 0.17 5.42
C GLN A 37 4.54 -0.35 5.49
N ALA A 38 5.05 -0.69 6.68
CA ALA A 38 6.38 -1.26 6.81
C ALA A 38 6.41 -2.71 6.35
N GLU A 39 5.35 -3.50 6.49
CA GLU A 39 5.33 -4.89 6.03
C GLU A 39 5.53 -5.02 4.51
N LYS A 40 4.82 -4.21 3.71
CA LYS A 40 4.95 -4.27 2.24
C LYS A 40 6.31 -3.76 1.75
N ARG A 41 6.88 -2.73 2.38
CA ARG A 41 8.21 -2.19 2.01
C ARG A 41 9.35 -3.08 2.53
N LEU A 42 9.23 -3.66 3.73
CA LEU A 42 10.22 -4.59 4.29
C LEU A 42 10.31 -5.88 3.46
N GLN A 43 9.19 -6.39 2.93
CA GLN A 43 9.21 -7.54 2.03
C GLN A 43 9.99 -7.26 0.75
N SER A 44 9.84 -6.07 0.13
CA SER A 44 10.60 -5.73 -1.08
C SER A 44 12.11 -5.61 -0.85
N TYR A 45 12.54 -5.05 0.28
CA TYR A 45 13.97 -4.94 0.60
C TYR A 45 14.59 -6.28 1.04
N LEU A 46 13.85 -7.11 1.76
CA LEU A 46 14.29 -8.44 2.20
C LEU A 46 14.41 -9.40 1.00
N THR A 47 13.41 -9.44 0.12
CA THR A 47 13.46 -10.26 -1.10
C THR A 47 14.61 -9.84 -2.02
N LEU A 48 14.82 -8.54 -2.22
CA LEU A 48 15.95 -8.04 -3.01
C LEU A 48 17.30 -8.46 -2.42
N SER A 49 17.45 -8.41 -1.08
CA SER A 49 18.68 -8.86 -0.42
C SER A 49 18.92 -10.36 -0.55
N VAL A 50 17.88 -11.18 -0.39
CA VAL A 50 17.97 -12.65 -0.56
C VAL A 50 18.32 -13.02 -1.99
N VAL A 51 17.73 -12.35 -2.99
CA VAL A 51 18.03 -12.57 -4.42
C VAL A 51 19.49 -12.22 -4.73
N LEU A 52 19.98 -11.09 -4.24
CA LEU A 52 21.39 -10.70 -4.42
C LEU A 52 22.36 -11.68 -3.75
N PHE A 53 22.01 -12.20 -2.57
CA PHE A 53 22.82 -13.21 -1.88
C PHE A 53 22.84 -14.55 -2.64
N ALA A 54 21.69 -15.00 -3.15
CA ALA A 54 21.60 -16.22 -3.96
C ALA A 54 22.40 -16.09 -5.27
N ALA A 55 22.35 -14.93 -5.94
CA ALA A 55 23.14 -14.65 -7.13
C ALA A 55 24.66 -14.65 -6.82
N ALA A 56 25.06 -14.03 -5.70
CA ALA A 56 26.46 -14.03 -5.24
C ALA A 56 26.97 -15.46 -4.97
N PHE A 57 26.17 -16.26 -4.27
CA PHE A 57 26.48 -17.66 -3.98
C PHE A 57 26.58 -18.49 -5.27
N GLY A 58 25.68 -18.27 -6.23
CA GLY A 58 25.73 -18.90 -7.55
C GLY A 58 27.02 -18.60 -8.31
N VAL A 59 27.46 -17.32 -8.32
CA VAL A 59 28.73 -16.92 -8.95
C VAL A 59 29.94 -17.53 -8.23
N ALA A 60 29.93 -17.58 -6.89
CA ALA A 60 30.99 -18.21 -6.11
C ALA A 60 31.06 -19.73 -6.34
N ALA A 61 29.91 -20.41 -6.38
CA ALA A 61 29.83 -21.84 -6.67
C ALA A 61 30.26 -22.15 -8.12
N TYR A 62 29.94 -21.27 -9.08
CA TYR A 62 30.42 -21.38 -10.45
C TYR A 62 31.94 -21.16 -10.55
N ALA A 63 32.49 -20.19 -9.83
CA ALA A 63 33.93 -19.93 -9.78
C ALA A 63 34.73 -21.07 -9.13
N TRP A 64 34.10 -21.87 -8.25
CA TRP A 64 34.70 -23.10 -7.71
C TRP A 64 34.67 -24.28 -8.69
N ARG A 65 33.89 -24.22 -9.77
CA ARG A 65 34.03 -25.18 -10.87
C ARG A 65 35.30 -24.79 -11.62
N ALA A 66 36.34 -25.59 -11.46
CA ALA A 66 37.61 -25.42 -12.14
C ALA A 66 37.40 -25.20 -13.65
N PRO A 67 38.19 -24.33 -14.31
CA PRO A 67 38.16 -24.20 -15.77
C PRO A 67 38.45 -25.58 -16.38
N THR A 68 37.50 -26.16 -17.10
CA THR A 68 37.81 -27.23 -18.05
C THR A 68 38.57 -26.57 -19.19
N ASP A 69 39.88 -26.78 -19.20
CA ASP A 69 40.79 -26.41 -20.28
C ASP A 69 40.50 -27.30 -21.49
N ASP A 70 39.46 -26.96 -22.25
CA ASP A 70 39.19 -27.58 -23.56
C ASP A 70 39.87 -26.74 -24.64
N ALA A 71 41.20 -26.82 -24.68
CA ALA A 71 42.00 -26.20 -25.73
C ALA A 71 41.79 -26.99 -27.04
N PRO A 72 41.18 -26.40 -28.09
CA PRO A 72 40.96 -27.09 -29.34
C PRO A 72 42.30 -27.26 -30.07
N ARG A 73 42.85 -28.48 -30.04
CA ARG A 73 44.00 -28.85 -30.88
C ARG A 73 43.51 -29.05 -32.31
N MET A 74 43.78 -28.05 -33.13
CA MET A 74 43.59 -28.06 -34.58
C MET A 74 44.28 -29.27 -35.21
N ALA A 75 43.49 -30.23 -35.70
CA ALA A 75 43.94 -31.20 -36.69
C ALA A 75 43.45 -30.70 -38.07
N LEU A 76 44.34 -30.00 -38.77
CA LEU A 76 44.23 -29.72 -40.19
C LEU A 76 44.17 -31.04 -40.95
N LEU A 77 43.01 -31.39 -41.50
CA LEU A 77 42.93 -32.26 -42.67
C LEU A 77 42.19 -31.51 -43.77
N SER A 78 43.00 -30.87 -44.60
CA SER A 78 42.65 -30.50 -45.96
C SER A 78 42.18 -31.75 -46.71
N ASN A 79 40.93 -31.77 -47.16
CA ASN A 79 40.58 -32.49 -48.37
C ASN A 79 39.41 -31.83 -49.10
N THR A 80 39.58 -31.76 -50.40
CA THR A 80 38.96 -30.82 -51.35
C THR A 80 37.79 -31.42 -52.12
N LYS A 81 36.73 -30.61 -52.30
CA LYS A 81 35.79 -30.53 -53.45
C LYS A 81 34.87 -31.75 -53.75
N PRO A 82 33.82 -31.59 -54.59
CA PRO A 82 33.18 -30.39 -55.14
C PRO A 82 31.64 -30.33 -55.01
N VAL A 83 31.14 -29.17 -55.41
CA VAL A 83 29.73 -28.78 -55.58
C VAL A 83 29.12 -29.36 -56.87
N ARG A 84 27.82 -29.68 -56.81
CA ARG A 84 26.73 -29.47 -57.80
C ARG A 84 26.00 -30.71 -58.29
N ALA A 85 24.73 -30.44 -58.60
CA ALA A 85 23.80 -31.16 -59.47
C ALA A 85 22.94 -32.19 -58.71
N GLU A 86 21.69 -31.81 -58.39
CA GLU A 86 20.46 -32.16 -59.18
C GLU A 86 19.85 -33.42 -58.53
N VAL A 87 18.56 -33.62 -58.26
CA VAL A 87 17.30 -33.41 -59.00
C VAL A 87 16.21 -33.64 -57.91
N ILE A 88 15.34 -32.67 -57.60
CA ILE A 88 13.92 -32.57 -57.99
C ILE A 88 13.06 -33.79 -57.61
N ALA A 89 11.86 -33.46 -57.09
CA ALA A 89 10.61 -34.23 -57.00
C ALA A 89 10.34 -34.77 -55.58
N LEU A 90 9.22 -34.52 -54.90
CA LEU A 90 7.92 -33.93 -55.23
C LEU A 90 7.48 -33.14 -53.96
N VAL A 91 6.98 -31.91 -54.02
CA VAL A 91 5.70 -31.45 -54.59
C VAL A 91 4.48 -32.10 -53.92
N GLU A 92 3.66 -31.20 -53.39
CA GLU A 92 2.24 -31.35 -53.07
C GLU A 92 1.84 -32.34 -51.97
N LYS A 93 1.34 -31.77 -50.89
CA LYS A 93 -0.11 -31.61 -50.84
C LYS A 93 -0.54 -30.34 -50.10
N VAL A 94 -0.88 -29.35 -50.91
CA VAL A 94 -1.89 -28.32 -50.62
C VAL A 94 -3.24 -29.01 -50.38
N GLU A 95 -4.07 -28.42 -49.53
CA GLU A 95 -5.54 -28.25 -49.62
C GLU A 95 -6.09 -28.31 -48.17
N ARG A 96 -6.32 -27.18 -47.49
CA ARG A 96 -7.45 -26.23 -47.58
C ARG A 96 -8.68 -26.69 -46.77
N ALA A 97 -9.26 -25.67 -46.11
CA ALA A 97 -10.64 -25.59 -45.58
C ALA A 97 -10.92 -26.46 -44.33
N ALA A 98 -11.70 -26.04 -43.34
CA ALA A 98 -12.81 -25.09 -43.27
C ALA A 98 -12.89 -24.56 -41.81
N VAL A 99 -13.07 -23.26 -41.56
CA VAL A 99 -14.36 -22.58 -41.33
C VAL A 99 -15.23 -23.24 -40.25
N ALA A 100 -15.40 -22.54 -39.12
CA ALA A 100 -16.70 -22.15 -38.53
C ALA A 100 -16.39 -21.46 -37.17
N GLU A 101 -16.53 -20.15 -36.98
CA GLU A 101 -17.75 -19.33 -36.88
C GLU A 101 -18.41 -19.36 -35.49
N THR A 102 -18.71 -18.14 -34.99
CA THR A 102 -19.81 -17.75 -34.06
C THR A 102 -19.86 -18.35 -32.64
N ALA A 103 -20.32 -17.71 -31.56
CA ALA A 103 -20.62 -16.34 -31.11
C ALA A 103 -21.26 -16.49 -29.71
N VAL A 104 -21.65 -15.37 -29.08
CA VAL A 104 -22.67 -15.23 -28.00
C VAL A 104 -22.15 -15.54 -26.59
N SER A 105 -21.94 -14.53 -25.72
CA SER A 105 -22.93 -13.72 -24.97
C SER A 105 -23.62 -14.49 -23.84
N ALA A 106 -23.40 -14.04 -22.60
CA ALA A 106 -24.42 -13.97 -21.55
C ALA A 106 -23.89 -13.14 -20.36
N ASN A 107 -24.38 -11.91 -20.23
CA ASN A 107 -24.47 -11.22 -18.94
C ASN A 107 -25.53 -11.91 -18.07
N PRO A 108 -25.37 -11.93 -16.74
CA PRO A 108 -26.52 -11.93 -15.84
C PRO A 108 -26.83 -10.50 -15.37
N VAL A 109 -27.99 -10.00 -15.78
CA VAL A 109 -28.65 -8.83 -15.18
C VAL A 109 -29.20 -9.26 -13.82
N VAL A 110 -28.66 -8.73 -12.72
CA VAL A 110 -29.30 -8.87 -11.40
C VAL A 110 -30.19 -7.65 -11.19
N ASN A 111 -31.49 -7.92 -11.24
CA ASN A 111 -32.55 -6.98 -10.96
C ASN A 111 -32.81 -6.99 -9.45
N ILE A 112 -32.27 -6.01 -8.72
CA ILE A 112 -32.67 -5.75 -7.32
C ILE A 112 -33.64 -4.58 -7.31
N SER A 113 -34.93 -4.95 -7.34
CA SER A 113 -35.99 -4.10 -6.81
C SER A 113 -35.91 -4.14 -5.28
N ALA A 114 -35.59 -3.01 -4.66
CA ALA A 114 -35.87 -2.78 -3.25
C ALA A 114 -36.85 -1.61 -3.16
N THR A 115 -38.08 -1.94 -2.81
CA THR A 115 -39.18 -1.02 -2.53
C THR A 115 -39.15 -0.68 -1.05
N ALA A 116 -39.14 0.63 -0.74
CA ALA A 116 -39.43 1.26 0.56
C ALA A 116 -38.46 0.86 1.70
N GLU A 117 -38.02 1.76 2.58
CA GLU A 117 -38.86 2.57 3.45
C GLU A 117 -38.28 3.97 3.66
N ASN A 118 -39.16 4.96 3.47
CA ASN A 118 -38.98 6.34 3.87
C ASN A 118 -39.01 6.42 5.40
N SER A 119 -37.88 6.12 6.04
CA SER A 119 -37.66 6.51 7.43
C SER A 119 -37.22 7.96 7.45
N LEU A 120 -37.99 8.78 8.16
CA LEU A 120 -37.62 10.12 8.56
C LEU A 120 -36.44 9.99 9.54
N PHE A 121 -35.23 9.84 9.01
CA PHE A 121 -34.00 9.80 9.79
C PHE A 121 -33.69 11.24 10.23
N ALA A 122 -33.86 11.52 11.52
CA ALA A 122 -32.89 12.39 12.16
C ALA A 122 -31.51 11.79 11.86
N ASP A 123 -30.52 12.61 11.49
CA ASP A 123 -29.12 12.20 11.25
C ASP A 123 -28.50 11.58 12.53
N VAL A 124 -28.94 10.39 12.91
CA VAL A 124 -28.29 9.58 13.94
C VAL A 124 -27.09 8.97 13.25
N VAL A 125 -26.02 9.76 13.20
CA VAL A 125 -24.69 9.25 12.84
C VAL A 125 -24.45 8.06 13.77
N SER A 126 -24.34 6.87 13.19
CA SER A 126 -24.08 5.63 13.90
C SER A 126 -22.76 5.05 13.42
N LEU A 127 -22.03 4.41 14.34
CA LEU A 127 -20.82 3.67 14.02
C LEU A 127 -21.21 2.49 13.11
N PRO A 128 -20.68 2.40 11.87
CA PRO A 128 -20.94 1.26 11.01
C PRO A 128 -20.41 -0.02 11.64
N ALA A 129 -21.21 -1.09 11.68
CA ALA A 129 -20.84 -2.37 12.32
C ALA A 129 -19.54 -3.00 11.78
N GLN A 130 -19.12 -2.66 10.56
CA GLN A 130 -17.84 -3.10 10.01
C GLN A 130 -16.60 -2.50 10.71
N PHE A 131 -16.79 -1.43 11.49
CA PHE A 131 -15.78 -0.73 12.29
C PHE A 131 -16.05 -0.88 13.80
N ASP A 132 -16.88 -1.86 14.18
CA ASP A 132 -17.15 -2.24 15.56
C ASP A 132 -16.93 -3.75 15.67
N LYS A 133 -15.65 -4.12 15.78
CA LYS A 133 -15.16 -5.51 15.67
C LYS A 133 -14.34 -5.93 16.87
N PHE A 134 -13.88 -4.99 17.69
CA PHE A 134 -13.03 -5.29 18.83
C PHE A 134 -13.78 -5.04 20.12
N GLU A 135 -13.91 -6.09 20.93
CA GLU A 135 -14.49 -5.93 22.26
C GLU A 135 -13.53 -5.13 23.17
N PRO A 136 -13.94 -3.99 23.72
CA PRO A 136 -13.10 -3.22 24.63
C PRO A 136 -12.84 -4.01 25.92
N THR A 137 -11.60 -3.98 26.37
CA THR A 137 -11.17 -4.58 27.65
C THR A 137 -11.10 -3.55 28.79
N ALA A 138 -11.17 -2.27 28.46
CA ALA A 138 -11.28 -1.16 29.40
C ALA A 138 -12.53 -0.33 29.10
N ASN A 139 -13.18 0.16 30.16
CA ASN A 139 -14.33 1.05 30.03
C ASN A 139 -13.89 2.45 29.59
N LEU A 140 -14.81 3.19 28.98
CA LEU A 140 -14.62 4.61 28.65
C LEU A 140 -14.50 5.40 29.96
N ASN A 141 -13.51 6.28 30.06
CA ASN A 141 -13.38 7.16 31.23
C ASN A 141 -14.23 8.40 31.00
N ASN A 142 -14.86 8.91 32.07
CA ASN A 142 -15.66 10.14 31.98
C ASN A 142 -14.84 11.37 31.59
N ASP A 143 -13.52 11.33 31.83
CA ASP A 143 -12.58 12.40 31.48
C ASP A 143 -11.89 12.16 30.12
N THR A 144 -12.31 11.12 29.36
CA THR A 144 -11.75 10.84 28.03
C THR A 144 -12.15 11.94 27.07
N GLU A 145 -11.15 12.61 26.51
CA GLU A 145 -11.35 13.74 25.59
C GLU A 145 -10.50 13.55 24.33
N LEU A 146 -11.11 13.85 23.19
CA LEU A 146 -10.41 14.03 21.92
C LEU A 146 -10.53 15.49 21.49
N GLY A 147 -9.39 16.10 21.21
CA GLY A 147 -9.29 17.46 20.69
C GLY A 147 -9.93 17.60 19.32
N THR A 148 -10.12 18.85 18.89
CA THR A 148 -10.63 19.14 17.56
C THR A 148 -9.68 18.60 16.49
N ILE A 149 -10.24 17.87 15.53
CA ILE A 149 -9.49 17.33 14.39
C ILE A 149 -9.05 18.48 13.48
N GLN A 150 -7.75 18.55 13.21
CA GLN A 150 -7.15 19.47 12.26
C GLN A 150 -6.70 18.71 11.01
N PHE A 151 -7.15 19.16 9.84
CA PHE A 151 -6.78 18.55 8.57
C PHE A 151 -5.57 19.25 7.96
N SER A 152 -4.66 18.48 7.36
CA SER A 152 -3.49 19.00 6.65
C SER A 152 -2.96 17.99 5.63
N THR A 153 -2.17 18.44 4.66
CA THR A 153 -1.46 17.54 3.72
C THR A 153 -0.09 17.10 4.23
N LYS A 154 0.35 17.66 5.37
CA LYS A 154 1.67 17.41 5.98
C LYS A 154 1.56 17.50 7.49
N ILE A 155 2.34 16.67 8.19
CA ILE A 155 2.50 16.72 9.65
C ILE A 155 3.96 17.01 10.02
N SER A 156 4.17 17.58 11.20
CA SER A 156 5.49 17.85 11.77
C SER A 156 6.11 16.60 12.41
N ASP A 157 7.38 16.67 12.80
CA ASP A 157 8.06 15.60 13.56
C ASP A 157 7.39 15.31 14.91
N ASN A 158 6.59 16.24 15.43
CA ASN A 158 5.82 16.11 16.67
C ASN A 158 4.38 15.62 16.43
N TYR A 159 4.04 15.19 15.22
CA TYR A 159 2.70 14.73 14.82
C TYR A 159 1.62 15.82 14.83
N GLU A 160 2.00 17.07 14.63
CA GLU A 160 1.07 18.20 14.53
C GLU A 160 0.81 18.57 13.07
N ALA A 161 -0.39 19.07 12.77
CA ALA A 161 -0.73 19.54 11.43
C ALA A 161 0.13 20.72 10.99
N VAL A 162 0.71 20.65 9.79
CA VAL A 162 1.42 21.76 9.16
C VAL A 162 0.45 22.51 8.26
N SER A 163 0.25 23.80 8.53
CA SER A 163 -0.68 24.67 7.79
C SER A 163 -2.09 24.06 7.70
N PRO A 164 -2.76 23.84 8.85
CA PRO A 164 -4.07 23.22 8.86
C PRO A 164 -5.09 24.06 8.09
N THR A 165 -5.91 23.40 7.28
CA THR A 165 -6.98 24.02 6.50
C THR A 165 -8.17 23.07 6.43
N ARG A 166 -9.34 23.59 6.07
CA ARG A 166 -10.53 22.78 5.76
C ARG A 166 -10.86 22.79 4.28
N LEU A 167 -10.10 23.52 3.47
CA LEU A 167 -10.28 23.64 2.04
C LEU A 167 -9.07 23.06 1.33
N PHE A 168 -9.31 22.05 0.52
CA PHE A 168 -8.29 21.34 -0.23
C PHE A 168 -8.69 21.24 -1.70
N PRO A 169 -7.71 21.25 -2.62
CA PRO A 169 -7.99 20.95 -4.02
C PRO A 169 -8.35 19.47 -4.18
N GLU A 170 -9.12 19.16 -5.22
CA GLU A 170 -9.28 17.78 -5.70
C GLU A 170 -7.94 17.19 -6.19
N GLY A 171 -7.86 15.86 -6.20
CA GLY A 171 -6.71 15.11 -6.73
C GLY A 171 -6.06 14.16 -5.73
N SER A 172 -4.89 13.64 -6.11
CA SER A 172 -4.21 12.57 -5.36
C SER A 172 -3.19 13.12 -4.37
N PHE A 173 -3.51 13.03 -3.08
CA PHE A 173 -2.60 13.35 -1.97
C PHE A 173 -3.01 12.56 -0.73
N THR A 174 -2.23 12.67 0.34
CA THR A 174 -2.58 12.12 1.65
C THR A 174 -3.18 13.22 2.51
N LEU A 175 -4.40 13.03 2.97
CA LEU A 175 -5.03 13.89 3.96
C LEU A 175 -4.73 13.35 5.36
N TYR A 176 -4.10 14.17 6.19
CA TYR A 176 -3.85 13.88 7.59
C TYR A 176 -4.88 14.59 8.47
N ALA A 177 -5.34 13.92 9.50
CA ALA A 177 -6.27 14.39 10.51
C ALA A 177 -5.62 14.26 11.88
N THR A 178 -5.05 15.34 12.40
CA THR A 178 -4.35 15.34 13.70
C THR A 178 -5.28 15.80 14.82
N PHE A 179 -5.14 15.21 16.01
CA PHE A 179 -5.91 15.55 17.20
C PHE A 179 -5.07 15.26 18.45
N ALA A 180 -5.36 15.94 19.55
CA ALA A 180 -4.82 15.56 20.86
C ALA A 180 -5.79 14.60 21.54
N TYR A 181 -5.29 13.68 22.37
CA TYR A 181 -6.12 12.81 23.20
C TYR A 181 -5.72 12.92 24.67
N LYS A 182 -6.68 12.66 25.55
CA LYS A 182 -6.50 12.65 27.00
C LYS A 182 -7.37 11.57 27.65
N ALA A 183 -6.87 11.01 28.75
CA ALA A 183 -7.48 9.94 29.53
C ALA A 183 -7.95 8.73 28.70
N MET A 184 -7.24 8.39 27.61
CA MET A 184 -7.46 7.16 26.85
C MET A 184 -6.72 5.99 27.50
N ALA A 185 -7.44 5.07 28.14
CA ALA A 185 -6.80 3.92 28.76
C ALA A 185 -6.46 2.85 27.73
N ASN A 186 -5.33 2.16 27.93
CA ASN A 186 -5.02 0.97 27.16
C ASN A 186 -6.12 -0.08 27.37
N GLY A 187 -6.59 -0.68 26.30
CA GLY A 187 -7.69 -1.64 26.31
C GLY A 187 -9.04 -1.08 25.88
N MET A 188 -9.22 0.24 25.77
CA MET A 188 -10.40 0.82 25.12
C MET A 188 -10.43 0.46 23.64
N GLU A 189 -11.60 0.31 23.03
CA GLU A 189 -11.73 0.27 21.57
C GLU A 189 -11.86 1.70 21.06
N TRP A 190 -11.26 1.97 19.92
CA TRP A 190 -11.52 3.19 19.19
C TRP A 190 -11.68 2.90 17.69
N ALA A 191 -12.48 3.71 17.02
CA ALA A 191 -12.81 3.56 15.62
C ALA A 191 -12.84 4.93 14.93
N TRP A 192 -12.55 4.94 13.64
CA TRP A 192 -12.63 6.14 12.82
C TRP A 192 -13.35 5.84 11.51
N VAL A 193 -14.15 6.79 11.06
CA VAL A 193 -14.99 6.66 9.88
C VAL A 193 -14.81 7.89 9.01
N TRP A 194 -14.37 7.66 7.78
CA TRP A 194 -14.34 8.66 6.72
C TRP A 194 -15.62 8.56 5.91
N ARG A 195 -16.27 9.70 5.70
CA ARG A 195 -17.42 9.80 4.81
C ARG A 195 -17.18 10.84 3.74
N HIS A 196 -17.66 10.59 2.54
CA HIS A 196 -17.74 11.55 1.44
C HIS A 196 -19.22 11.79 1.14
N ASN A 197 -19.66 13.04 1.26
CA ASN A 197 -21.06 13.45 1.09
C ASN A 197 -22.06 12.59 1.92
N GLY A 198 -21.64 12.15 3.11
CA GLY A 198 -22.42 11.31 4.03
C GLY A 198 -22.25 9.79 3.83
N GLU A 199 -21.73 9.35 2.69
CA GLU A 199 -21.46 7.94 2.40
C GLU A 199 -20.12 7.50 2.98
N VAL A 200 -20.06 6.32 3.61
CA VAL A 200 -18.84 5.76 4.18
C VAL A 200 -17.88 5.37 3.06
N VAL A 201 -16.68 5.97 3.03
CA VAL A 201 -15.65 5.67 2.01
C VAL A 201 -14.46 4.91 2.57
N ASP A 202 -14.14 5.09 3.84
CA ASP A 202 -13.04 4.41 4.51
C ASP A 202 -13.24 4.43 6.03
N GLY A 203 -12.46 3.64 6.75
CA GLY A 203 -12.46 3.65 8.20
C GLY A 203 -11.69 2.48 8.79
N GLY A 204 -11.69 2.41 10.10
CA GLY A 204 -11.04 1.33 10.82
C GLY A 204 -11.38 1.36 12.30
N ASN A 205 -10.93 0.32 12.99
CA ASN A 205 -11.02 0.21 14.43
C ASN A 205 -9.85 -0.58 14.99
N GLU A 206 -9.54 -0.38 16.26
CA GLU A 206 -8.45 -1.06 16.97
C GLU A 206 -8.65 -0.98 18.49
N ILE A 207 -7.93 -1.82 19.24
CA ILE A 207 -7.77 -1.64 20.68
C ILE A 207 -6.66 -0.64 20.96
N TRP A 208 -6.98 0.40 21.73
CA TRP A 208 -6.07 1.42 22.17
C TRP A 208 -4.94 0.84 23.03
N ASN A 209 -3.70 1.19 22.69
CA ASN A 209 -2.52 0.79 23.48
C ASN A 209 -1.39 1.83 23.39
N TYR A 210 -1.77 3.11 23.45
CA TYR A 210 -0.88 4.26 23.16
C TYR A 210 -0.73 5.20 24.36
N GLY A 211 -1.09 4.74 25.56
CA GLY A 211 -1.02 5.57 26.76
C GLY A 211 -2.17 6.58 26.85
N GLN A 212 -2.13 7.38 27.92
CA GLN A 212 -3.29 8.15 28.37
C GLN A 212 -3.45 9.51 27.70
N GLU A 213 -2.36 10.13 27.26
CA GLU A 213 -2.38 11.45 26.65
C GLU A 213 -1.28 11.61 25.60
N GLY A 214 -1.52 12.45 24.60
CA GLY A 214 -0.55 12.74 23.54
C GLY A 214 -1.19 13.22 22.24
N PRO A 215 -0.36 13.45 21.20
CA PRO A 215 -0.83 13.71 19.85
C PRO A 215 -1.18 12.40 19.13
N GLY A 216 -2.30 12.39 18.41
CA GLY A 216 -2.75 11.32 17.51
C GLY A 216 -3.01 11.87 16.10
N TYR A 217 -2.94 11.01 15.09
CA TYR A 217 -3.26 11.42 13.72
C TYR A 217 -3.82 10.28 12.89
N ILE A 218 -4.91 10.46 12.17
CA ILE A 218 -5.39 9.51 11.15
C ILE A 218 -4.96 10.02 9.78
N PHE A 219 -4.82 9.14 8.78
CA PHE A 219 -4.66 9.58 7.40
C PHE A 219 -5.62 8.86 6.47
N PHE A 220 -5.92 9.51 5.35
CA PHE A 220 -6.71 8.94 4.26
C PHE A 220 -6.05 9.31 2.92
N ALA A 221 -5.87 8.32 2.07
CA ALA A 221 -5.21 8.44 0.77
C ALA A 221 -5.89 7.49 -0.21
N PRO A 222 -7.07 7.86 -0.77
CA PRO A 222 -7.76 7.05 -1.76
C PRO A 222 -6.91 6.86 -3.02
N GLU A 223 -6.91 5.66 -3.61
CA GLU A 223 -6.10 5.35 -4.80
C GLU A 223 -6.46 6.22 -6.01
N GLU A 224 -7.75 6.54 -6.16
CA GLU A 224 -8.27 7.40 -7.23
C GLU A 224 -8.09 8.91 -6.94
N GLY A 225 -7.65 9.26 -5.73
CA GLY A 225 -7.61 10.63 -5.24
C GLY A 225 -8.93 11.12 -4.68
N PHE A 226 -8.93 12.38 -4.21
CA PHE A 226 -10.09 13.02 -3.63
C PHE A 226 -10.96 13.66 -4.72
N ALA A 227 -12.20 13.18 -4.83
CA ALA A 227 -13.25 13.84 -5.61
C ALA A 227 -13.78 15.07 -4.87
N SER A 228 -14.38 16.02 -5.59
CA SER A 228 -15.01 17.20 -4.97
C SER A 228 -16.16 16.82 -4.02
N GLY A 229 -16.35 17.60 -2.97
CA GLY A 229 -17.44 17.42 -2.01
C GLY A 229 -16.98 17.51 -0.57
N ASP A 230 -17.87 17.14 0.34
CA ASP A 230 -17.65 17.23 1.77
C ASP A 230 -17.11 15.90 2.30
N TYR A 231 -15.95 15.95 2.95
CA TYR A 231 -15.36 14.82 3.65
C TYR A 231 -15.51 15.03 5.15
N SER A 232 -16.14 14.09 5.84
CA SER A 232 -16.23 14.10 7.30
C SER A 232 -15.41 12.98 7.90
N LEU A 233 -14.70 13.28 8.99
CA LEU A 233 -14.09 12.29 9.85
C LEU A 233 -14.83 12.25 11.18
N GLU A 234 -15.22 11.06 11.58
CA GLU A 234 -15.83 10.75 12.87
C GLU A 234 -14.88 9.83 13.64
N VAL A 235 -14.62 10.14 14.91
CA VAL A 235 -13.80 9.30 15.79
C VAL A 235 -14.63 8.89 16.99
N TRP A 236 -14.69 7.57 17.18
CA TRP A 236 -15.49 6.88 18.17
C TRP A 236 -14.58 6.18 19.18
N VAL A 237 -14.99 6.11 20.44
CA VAL A 237 -14.29 5.35 21.49
C VAL A 237 -15.33 4.56 22.28
N ASN A 238 -15.14 3.24 22.40
CA ASN A 238 -16.10 2.31 23.01
C ASN A 238 -17.55 2.52 22.53
N GLY A 239 -17.74 2.73 21.23
CA GLY A 239 -19.05 2.97 20.61
C GLY A 239 -19.63 4.39 20.81
N GLU A 240 -18.93 5.30 21.50
CA GLU A 240 -19.35 6.69 21.69
C GLU A 240 -18.61 7.65 20.75
N LEU A 241 -19.34 8.54 20.07
CA LEU A 241 -18.76 9.55 19.20
C LEU A 241 -18.12 10.66 20.04
N LEU A 242 -16.79 10.75 20.03
CA LEU A 242 -16.08 11.77 20.81
C LEU A 242 -15.77 13.03 20.00
N THR A 243 -15.45 12.90 18.72
CA THR A 243 -15.13 14.07 17.89
C THR A 243 -15.49 13.85 16.42
N ARG A 244 -15.86 14.95 15.76
CA ARG A 244 -16.23 14.98 14.34
C ARG A 244 -15.73 16.29 13.72
N SER A 245 -15.20 16.21 12.51
CA SER A 245 -14.77 17.39 11.75
C SER A 245 -14.97 17.17 10.26
N THR A 246 -15.08 18.27 9.51
CA THR A 246 -15.29 18.26 8.07
C THR A 246 -14.21 19.04 7.33
N ALA A 247 -13.90 18.57 6.13
CA ALA A 247 -13.06 19.21 5.14
C ALA A 247 -13.79 19.19 3.79
N VAL A 248 -13.59 20.23 3.00
CA VAL A 248 -14.21 20.39 1.68
C VAL A 248 -13.12 20.25 0.62
N MET A 249 -13.36 19.33 -0.30
CA MET A 249 -12.56 19.17 -1.51
C MET A 249 -13.21 19.99 -2.61
N ASN A 250 -12.53 21.04 -3.07
CA ASN A 250 -13.02 21.88 -4.16
C ASN A 250 -12.26 21.59 -5.46
N ASN A 251 -12.94 21.82 -6.58
CA ASN A 251 -12.24 21.85 -7.85
C ASN A 251 -11.27 23.05 -7.80
N ALA A 252 -9.99 22.79 -8.07
CA ALA A 252 -8.88 23.72 -7.89
C ALA A 252 -8.98 25.02 -8.72
N ALA A 253 -10.02 25.19 -9.55
CA ALA A 253 -10.34 26.45 -10.20
C ALA A 253 -10.62 27.62 -9.22
N VAL A 254 -10.92 27.36 -7.94
CA VAL A 254 -11.26 28.42 -6.96
C VAL A 254 -10.07 28.83 -6.07
N ALA A 255 -9.01 28.01 -5.97
CA ALA A 255 -7.89 28.28 -5.07
C ALA A 255 -6.76 29.16 -5.67
N ALA A 256 -6.84 29.51 -6.95
CA ALA A 256 -5.83 30.32 -7.65
C ALA A 256 -6.31 31.75 -8.00
N GLY A 257 -7.43 32.21 -7.43
CA GLY A 257 -8.04 33.50 -7.75
C GLY A 257 -8.28 34.38 -6.53
N ASN A 258 -7.20 34.89 -5.91
CA ASN A 258 -7.16 36.23 -5.31
C ASN A 258 -5.73 36.65 -4.96
#